data_AF-A0A6V8EQ99-F1
#
_entry.id   AF-A0A6V8EQ99-F1
#
_cell.length_a   1.000
_cell.length_b   1.000
_cell.length_c   1.000
_cell.angle_alpha   90.00
_cell.angle_beta   90.00
_cell.angle_gamma   90.00
#
_symmetry.space_group_name_H-M   'P 1'
#
loop_
_entity.id
_entity.type
_entity.pdbx_description
1 polymer ?
#
loop_
_entity_poly.entity_id
_entity_poly.type
_entity_poly.pdbx_seq_one_letter_code
_entity_poly.pdbx_strand_id
1 'polypeptide(L)'
;MTDEQQNPEDDLRTRLHAMETKLRRMKEQRNSFNEDARRAADSRNALQEQSKEIRDSIKEKLDEQKKVRDQAQVCKARRDEIQKQIRELINQNKGRRDDAKESKSVVIQLSETIREIEKIENTMMTDGRLILETENKLLKKLKVLITKRDKLMPSVEEFSIINIDIGDMDGSIRLLKSEADNAHQEMIDFHKKADLIWEEVKPMLSERDFLRAEADRLHAAYVTCRESANEVHENMQELISQANELRDEMKAAQEERIKVIKDHNQSVKDALKKPSENEEMADSLASHLLSSGSLTLGGALDGDSSSVKIKSTRGKKQSRKLGTARGKK
;
A
#
# COMPACT_ATOMS: atom_id res chain seq x y z
N MET A 1 -48.49 32.62 -42.55
CA MET A 1 -47.33 31.75 -42.80
C MET A 1 -46.12 32.66 -42.89
N THR A 2 -45.55 33.01 -41.75
CA THR A 2 -44.31 33.80 -41.67
C THR A 2 -43.22 32.80 -41.34
N ASP A 3 -42.36 32.52 -42.31
CA ASP A 3 -41.14 31.78 -42.07
C ASP A 3 -40.33 32.57 -41.03
N GLU A 4 -40.30 32.06 -39.80
CA GLU A 4 -39.31 32.44 -38.80
C GLU A 4 -37.95 32.04 -39.38
N GLN A 5 -37.28 32.97 -40.05
CA GLN A 5 -35.87 32.85 -40.36
C GLN A 5 -35.13 32.82 -39.03
N GLN A 6 -34.95 31.62 -38.47
CA GLN A 6 -34.05 31.36 -37.36
C GLN A 6 -32.69 31.91 -37.76
N ASN A 7 -32.23 32.92 -37.04
CA ASN A 7 -30.94 33.54 -37.29
C ASN A 7 -29.88 32.45 -37.02
N PRO A 8 -28.94 32.17 -37.94
CA PRO A 8 -27.97 31.07 -37.77
C PRO A 8 -27.12 31.19 -36.48
N GLU A 9 -27.04 32.39 -35.89
CA GLU A 9 -26.38 32.62 -34.61
C GLU A 9 -27.13 32.07 -33.39
N ASP A 10 -28.47 32.07 -33.43
CA ASP A 10 -29.28 31.55 -32.32
C ASP A 10 -29.23 30.02 -32.30
N ASP A 11 -29.04 29.38 -33.47
CA ASP A 11 -28.78 27.94 -33.58
C ASP A 11 -27.40 27.58 -33.01
N LEU A 12 -26.35 28.36 -33.30
CA LEU A 12 -25.00 28.16 -32.74
C LEU A 12 -24.99 28.32 -31.21
N ARG A 13 -25.72 29.31 -30.67
CA ARG A 13 -25.89 29.51 -29.22
C ARG A 13 -26.62 28.36 -28.56
N THR A 14 -27.69 27.88 -29.19
CA THR A 14 -28.47 26.75 -28.68
C THR A 14 -27.62 25.47 -28.67
N ARG A 15 -26.85 25.23 -29.73
CA ARG A 15 -25.89 24.12 -29.81
C ARG A 15 -24.80 24.22 -28.74
N LEU A 16 -24.23 25.41 -28.53
CA LEU A 16 -23.23 25.66 -27.49
C LEU A 16 -23.80 25.37 -26.09
N HIS A 17 -25.00 25.87 -25.78
CA HIS A 17 -25.66 25.58 -24.49
C HIS A 17 -25.98 24.09 -24.30
N ALA A 18 -26.37 23.38 -25.37
CA ALA A 18 -26.55 21.93 -25.32
C ALA A 18 -25.24 21.21 -25.01
N MET A 19 -24.12 21.60 -25.64
CA MET A 19 -22.78 21.07 -25.34
C MET A 19 -22.34 21.38 -23.90
N GLU A 20 -22.52 22.61 -23.43
CA GLU A 20 -22.18 23.02 -22.05
C GLU A 20 -22.99 22.24 -21.01
N THR A 21 -24.27 21.98 -21.28
CA THR A 21 -25.12 21.14 -20.42
C THR A 21 -24.61 19.69 -20.39
N LYS A 22 -24.24 19.14 -21.55
CA LYS A 22 -23.64 17.80 -21.64
C LYS A 22 -22.29 17.75 -20.90
N LEU A 23 -21.46 18.77 -21.03
CA LEU A 23 -20.17 18.89 -20.33
C LEU A 23 -20.36 18.87 -18.81
N ARG A 24 -21.36 19.60 -18.30
CA ARG A 24 -21.69 19.60 -16.88
C ARG A 24 -22.08 18.21 -16.39
N ARG A 25 -22.93 17.50 -17.13
CA ARG A 25 -23.32 16.12 -16.81
C ARG A 25 -22.12 15.17 -16.80
N MET A 26 -21.25 15.26 -17.81
CA MET A 26 -20.05 14.43 -17.89
C MET A 26 -19.07 14.72 -16.74
N LYS A 27 -18.94 15.98 -16.32
CA LYS A 27 -18.14 16.36 -15.15
C LYS A 27 -18.69 15.75 -13.86
N GLU A 28 -20.00 15.78 -13.67
CA GLU A 28 -20.68 15.15 -12.53
C GLU A 28 -20.47 13.62 -12.54
N GLN A 29 -20.62 12.98 -13.71
CA GLN A 29 -20.38 11.53 -13.87
C GLN A 29 -18.93 11.14 -13.58
N ARG A 30 -17.95 11.88 -14.12
CA ARG A 30 -16.53 11.67 -13.84
C ARG A 30 -16.22 11.85 -12.35
N ASN A 31 -16.83 12.85 -11.71
CA ASN A 31 -16.64 13.07 -10.28
C ASN A 31 -17.24 11.90 -9.46
N SER A 32 -18.39 11.36 -9.86
CA SER A 32 -18.97 10.15 -9.24
C SER A 32 -18.00 8.97 -9.31
N PHE A 33 -17.48 8.65 -10.50
CA PHE A 33 -16.51 7.55 -10.64
C PHE A 33 -15.23 7.77 -9.83
N ASN A 34 -14.76 9.02 -9.72
CA ASN A 34 -13.61 9.36 -8.89
C ASN A 34 -13.90 9.22 -7.38
N GLU A 35 -15.13 9.54 -6.95
CA GLU A 35 -15.55 9.30 -5.57
C GLU A 35 -15.66 7.81 -5.27
N ASP A 36 -16.24 7.03 -6.18
CA ASP A 36 -16.35 5.57 -6.04
C ASP A 36 -14.97 4.91 -6.00
N ALA A 37 -14.04 5.36 -6.84
CA ALA A 37 -12.64 4.94 -6.79
C ALA A 37 -12.00 5.30 -5.44
N ARG A 38 -12.20 6.51 -4.91
CA ARG A 38 -11.68 6.87 -3.58
C ARG A 38 -12.25 5.97 -2.49
N ARG A 39 -13.55 5.71 -2.48
CA ARG A 39 -14.20 4.82 -1.51
C ARG A 39 -13.62 3.41 -1.59
N ALA A 40 -13.48 2.85 -2.80
CA ALA A 40 -12.87 1.53 -2.99
C ALA A 40 -11.42 1.49 -2.50
N ALA A 41 -10.64 2.55 -2.74
CA ALA A 41 -9.26 2.66 -2.26
C ALA A 41 -9.19 2.74 -0.72
N ASP A 42 -10.05 3.54 -0.10
CA ASP A 42 -10.09 3.70 1.36
C ASP A 42 -10.51 2.39 2.04
N SER A 43 -11.55 1.73 1.52
CA SER A 43 -11.97 0.40 1.98
C SER A 43 -10.85 -0.64 1.82
N ARG A 44 -10.14 -0.64 0.68
CA ARG A 44 -9.00 -1.54 0.46
C ARG A 44 -7.87 -1.28 1.46
N ASN A 45 -7.56 -0.01 1.73
CA ASN A 45 -6.51 0.35 2.68
C ASN A 45 -6.87 -0.10 4.11
N ALA A 46 -8.15 0.04 4.52
CA ALA A 46 -8.64 -0.48 5.79
C ALA A 46 -8.51 -2.00 5.89
N LEU A 47 -8.90 -2.76 4.86
CA LEU A 47 -8.72 -4.22 4.82
C LEU A 47 -7.25 -4.63 4.81
N GLN A 48 -6.38 -3.82 4.20
CA GLN A 48 -4.95 -4.10 4.17
C GLN A 48 -4.31 -3.96 5.56
N GLU A 49 -4.76 -3.00 6.38
CA GLU A 49 -4.30 -2.88 7.77
C GLU A 49 -4.79 -4.07 8.61
N GLN A 50 -6.07 -4.44 8.50
CA GLN A 50 -6.59 -5.65 9.17
C GLN A 50 -5.83 -6.92 8.74
N SER A 51 -5.56 -7.06 7.44
CA SER A 51 -4.75 -8.17 6.91
C SER A 51 -3.31 -8.17 7.43
N LYS A 52 -2.76 -7.00 7.77
CA LYS A 52 -1.43 -6.90 8.36
C LYS A 52 -1.46 -7.33 9.82
N GLU A 53 -2.42 -6.84 10.60
CA GLU A 53 -2.63 -7.25 11.99
C GLU A 53 -2.78 -8.77 12.13
N ILE A 54 -3.63 -9.39 11.28
CA ILE A 54 -3.82 -10.84 11.27
C ILE A 54 -2.54 -11.57 10.89
N ARG A 55 -1.77 -11.07 9.90
CA ARG A 55 -0.49 -11.68 9.52
C ARG A 55 0.53 -11.62 10.64
N ASP A 56 0.59 -10.51 11.36
CA ASP A 56 1.51 -10.33 12.49
C ASP A 56 1.13 -11.26 13.65
N SER A 57 -0.17 -11.39 13.95
CA SER A 57 -0.67 -12.33 14.96
C SER A 57 -0.44 -13.79 14.57
N ILE A 58 -0.66 -14.17 13.31
CA ILE A 58 -0.33 -15.51 12.79
C ILE A 58 1.16 -15.78 12.94
N LYS A 59 2.01 -14.81 12.61
CA LYS A 59 3.46 -14.96 12.72
C LYS A 59 3.88 -15.20 14.17
N GLU A 60 3.33 -14.43 15.12
CA GLU A 60 3.59 -14.61 16.55
C GLU A 60 3.19 -16.02 17.01
N LYS A 61 1.99 -16.48 16.65
CA LYS A 61 1.53 -17.84 16.97
C LYS A 61 2.37 -18.95 16.34
N LEU A 62 2.83 -18.76 15.11
CA LEU A 62 3.74 -19.70 14.45
C LEU A 62 5.13 -19.72 15.10
N ASP A 63 5.62 -18.57 15.58
CA ASP A 63 6.87 -18.49 16.33
C ASP A 63 6.74 -19.15 17.72
N GLU A 64 5.59 -19.01 18.40
CA GLU A 64 5.25 -19.77 19.61
C GLU A 64 5.23 -21.27 19.34
N GLN A 65 4.55 -21.70 18.28
CA GLN A 65 4.50 -23.10 17.87
C GLN A 65 5.90 -23.67 17.61
N LYS A 66 6.76 -22.87 16.96
CA LYS A 66 8.15 -23.27 16.69
C LYS A 66 8.92 -23.47 18.00
N LYS A 67 8.84 -22.53 18.96
CA LYS A 67 9.48 -22.67 20.28
C LYS A 67 9.02 -23.94 21.02
N VAL A 68 7.72 -24.24 20.96
CA VAL A 68 7.16 -25.47 21.57
C VAL A 68 7.70 -26.73 20.86
N ARG A 69 7.83 -26.71 19.54
CA ARG A 69 8.46 -27.82 18.79
C ARG A 69 9.95 -27.97 19.09
N ASP A 70 10.67 -26.87 19.26
CA ASP A 70 12.08 -26.88 19.65
C ASP A 70 12.25 -27.49 21.06
N GLN A 71 11.36 -27.16 22.00
CA GLN A 71 11.30 -27.80 23.33
C GLN A 71 11.00 -29.31 23.23
N ALA A 72 10.05 -29.71 22.39
CA ALA A 72 9.77 -31.13 22.15
C ALA A 72 10.99 -31.87 21.58
N GLN A 73 11.77 -31.23 20.72
CA GLN A 73 13.00 -31.79 20.15
C GLN A 73 14.09 -31.97 21.21
N VAL A 74 14.19 -31.08 22.20
CA VAL A 74 15.10 -31.25 23.35
C VAL A 74 14.67 -32.44 24.21
N CYS A 75 13.38 -32.58 24.53
CA CYS A 75 12.86 -33.75 25.26
C CYS A 75 13.12 -35.06 24.49
N LYS A 76 12.98 -35.04 23.16
CA LYS A 76 13.31 -36.18 22.30
C LYS A 76 14.80 -36.53 22.38
N ALA A 77 15.69 -35.55 22.29
CA ALA A 77 17.13 -35.77 22.42
C ALA A 77 17.51 -36.36 23.79
N ARG A 78 16.91 -35.83 24.88
CA ARG A 78 17.07 -36.37 26.24
C ARG A 78 16.62 -37.83 26.33
N ARG A 79 15.43 -38.15 25.80
CA ARG A 79 14.91 -39.53 25.76
C ARG A 79 15.85 -40.46 24.99
N ASP A 80 16.32 -40.04 23.82
CA ASP A 80 17.17 -40.87 22.95
C ASP A 80 18.54 -41.17 23.61
N GLU A 81 19.10 -40.21 24.36
CA GLU A 81 20.32 -40.40 25.14
C GLU A 81 20.08 -41.37 26.32
N ILE A 82 18.99 -41.21 27.08
CA ILE A 82 18.64 -42.16 28.15
C ILE A 82 18.44 -43.57 27.59
N GLN A 83 17.77 -43.70 26.43
CA GLN A 83 17.60 -45.00 25.77
C GLN A 83 18.92 -45.59 25.27
N LYS A 84 19.89 -44.76 24.86
CA LYS A 84 21.24 -45.21 24.53
C LYS A 84 21.94 -45.76 25.78
N GLN A 85 21.85 -45.07 26.92
CA GLN A 85 22.40 -45.53 28.19
C GLN A 85 21.77 -46.84 28.67
N ILE A 86 20.45 -46.97 28.58
CA ILE A 86 19.74 -48.21 28.90
C ILE A 86 20.25 -49.36 28.04
N ARG A 87 20.43 -49.16 26.72
CA ARG A 87 20.97 -50.18 25.81
C ARG A 87 22.40 -50.58 26.20
N GLU A 88 23.23 -49.62 26.58
CA GLU A 88 24.60 -49.88 27.04
C GLU A 88 24.64 -50.66 28.36
N LEU A 89 23.83 -50.29 29.37
CA LEU A 89 23.72 -51.03 30.62
C LEU A 89 23.21 -52.46 30.41
N ILE A 90 22.24 -52.66 29.52
CA ILE A 90 21.76 -54.00 29.15
C ILE A 90 22.88 -54.82 28.50
N ASN A 91 23.68 -54.22 27.61
CA ASN A 91 24.81 -54.91 26.98
C ASN A 91 25.89 -55.30 28.00
N GLN A 92 26.13 -54.44 29.00
CA GLN A 92 27.04 -54.74 30.10
C GLN A 92 26.51 -55.85 31.01
N ASN A 93 25.22 -55.84 31.37
CA ASN A 93 24.60 -56.88 32.19
C ASN A 93 24.61 -58.25 31.48
N LYS A 94 24.49 -58.26 30.15
CA LYS A 94 24.59 -59.48 29.32
C LYS A 94 26.01 -60.02 29.13
N GLY A 95 27.03 -59.38 29.71
CA GLY A 95 28.41 -59.89 29.69
C GLY A 95 29.15 -59.78 28.34
N ARG A 96 28.65 -58.99 27.37
CA ARG A 96 29.38 -58.69 26.12
C ARG A 96 30.50 -57.67 26.37
N ARG A 97 31.42 -58.00 27.28
CA ARG A 97 32.43 -57.10 27.86
C ARG A 97 33.63 -56.85 26.94
N ASP A 98 33.91 -57.78 26.02
CA ASP A 98 35.20 -57.82 25.31
C ASP A 98 35.22 -57.13 23.94
N ASP A 99 34.07 -56.92 23.28
CA ASP A 99 34.03 -56.33 21.92
C ASP A 99 33.93 -54.80 21.88
N ALA A 100 33.74 -54.12 23.02
CA ALA A 100 33.32 -52.71 23.06
C ALA A 100 34.15 -51.81 24.00
N LYS A 101 35.44 -52.09 24.17
CA LYS A 101 36.31 -51.29 25.06
C LYS A 101 36.49 -49.84 24.59
N GLU A 102 36.24 -49.57 23.30
CA GLU A 102 36.42 -48.27 22.65
C GLU A 102 35.11 -47.46 22.48
N SER A 103 33.95 -48.08 22.71
CA SER A 103 32.62 -47.50 22.43
C SER A 103 31.72 -47.30 23.67
N LYS A 104 32.29 -47.36 24.88
CA LYS A 104 31.54 -47.09 26.13
C LYS A 104 31.13 -45.60 26.21
N SER A 105 29.88 -45.29 26.61
CA SER A 105 29.48 -43.91 26.90
C SER A 105 30.37 -43.27 27.97
N VAL A 106 30.65 -41.98 27.80
CA VAL A 106 31.44 -41.14 28.71
C VAL A 106 30.96 -41.29 30.17
N VAL A 107 29.63 -41.38 30.36
CA VAL A 107 29.01 -41.55 31.68
C VAL A 107 29.39 -42.86 32.34
N ILE A 108 29.38 -43.95 31.57
CA ILE A 108 29.71 -45.27 32.11
C ILE A 108 31.22 -45.39 32.36
N GLN A 109 32.04 -44.77 31.52
CA GLN A 109 33.48 -44.69 31.79
C GLN A 109 33.77 -43.92 33.08
N LEU A 110 33.04 -42.83 33.35
CA LEU A 110 33.18 -42.06 34.58
C LEU A 110 32.80 -42.91 35.80
N SER A 111 31.64 -43.57 35.79
CA SER A 111 31.21 -44.41 36.92
C SER A 111 32.13 -45.62 37.15
N GLU A 112 32.67 -46.23 36.10
CA GLU A 112 33.72 -47.26 36.22
C GLU A 112 34.99 -46.70 36.88
N THR A 113 35.45 -45.51 36.47
CA THR A 113 36.66 -44.89 37.05
C THR A 113 36.48 -44.51 38.51
N ILE A 114 35.31 -44.01 38.91
CA ILE A 114 35.00 -43.69 40.31
C ILE A 114 35.03 -44.97 41.15
N ARG A 115 34.42 -46.05 40.66
CA ARG A 115 34.41 -47.34 41.37
C ARG A 115 35.80 -47.96 41.50
N GLU A 116 36.65 -47.81 40.49
CA GLU A 116 38.05 -48.24 40.55
C GLU A 116 38.87 -47.41 41.55
N ILE A 117 38.61 -46.10 41.65
CA ILE A 117 39.19 -45.22 42.67
C ILE A 117 38.77 -45.70 44.06
N GLU A 118 37.48 -45.85 44.31
CA GLU A 118 36.95 -46.33 45.61
C GLU A 118 37.51 -47.70 45.98
N LYS A 119 37.64 -48.61 45.02
CA LYS A 119 38.23 -49.93 45.26
C LYS A 119 39.70 -49.81 45.67
N ILE A 120 40.48 -49.00 44.96
CA ILE A 120 41.90 -48.80 45.29
C ILE A 120 42.03 -48.13 46.67
N GLU A 121 41.24 -47.10 46.96
CA GLU A 121 41.21 -46.42 48.25
C GLU A 121 40.84 -47.39 49.39
N ASN A 122 39.77 -48.18 49.21
CA ASN A 122 39.37 -49.19 50.19
C ASN A 122 40.45 -50.26 50.40
N THR A 123 41.12 -50.73 49.34
CA THR A 123 42.24 -51.68 49.49
C THR A 123 43.42 -51.05 50.23
N MET A 124 43.75 -49.79 49.96
CA MET A 124 44.81 -49.08 50.68
C MET A 124 44.46 -48.83 52.15
N MET A 125 43.19 -48.57 52.46
CA MET A 125 42.73 -48.36 53.84
C MET A 125 42.60 -49.66 54.65
N THR A 126 42.26 -50.77 53.99
CA THR A 126 41.92 -52.04 54.67
C THR A 126 43.10 -53.00 54.74
N ASP A 127 43.98 -53.02 53.73
CA ASP A 127 45.09 -53.97 53.67
C ASP A 127 46.35 -53.42 54.36
N GLY A 128 46.48 -53.68 55.66
CA GLY A 128 47.69 -53.35 56.45
C GLY A 128 48.95 -54.17 56.12
N ARG A 129 48.95 -54.99 55.05
CA ARG A 129 50.06 -55.86 54.60
C ARG A 129 50.62 -55.48 53.22
N LEU A 130 50.36 -54.26 52.75
CA LEU A 130 50.89 -53.77 51.48
C LEU A 130 52.42 -53.52 51.58
N ILE A 131 53.16 -53.99 50.58
CA ILE A 131 54.59 -53.70 50.43
C ILE A 131 54.73 -52.31 49.78
N LEU A 132 55.73 -51.52 50.19
CA LEU A 132 55.96 -50.15 49.70
C LEU A 132 55.92 -50.03 48.16
N GLU A 133 56.45 -51.02 47.45
CA GLU A 133 56.40 -51.06 45.98
C GLU A 133 54.98 -51.23 45.42
N THR A 134 54.15 -52.08 46.05
CA THR A 134 52.77 -52.32 45.65
C THR A 134 51.87 -51.13 45.95
N GLU A 135 52.09 -50.48 47.09
CA GLU A 135 51.42 -49.25 47.48
C GLU A 135 51.73 -48.11 46.50
N ASN A 136 53.00 -47.91 46.16
CA ASN A 136 53.40 -46.86 45.22
C ASN A 136 52.86 -47.14 43.79
N LYS A 137 52.70 -48.41 43.40
CA LYS A 137 52.02 -48.80 42.15
C LYS A 137 50.51 -48.47 42.19
N LEU A 138 49.82 -48.74 43.31
CA LEU A 138 48.42 -48.38 43.50
C LEU A 138 48.23 -46.86 43.48
N LEU A 139 49.12 -46.11 44.14
CA LEU A 139 49.10 -44.65 44.17
C LEU A 139 49.29 -44.04 42.77
N LYS A 140 50.19 -44.61 41.95
CA LYS A 140 50.35 -44.19 40.54
C LYS A 140 49.09 -44.44 39.73
N LYS A 141 48.44 -45.60 39.91
CA LYS A 141 47.16 -45.92 39.25
C LYS A 141 46.05 -44.98 39.70
N LEU A 142 45.95 -44.71 41.01
CA LEU A 142 45.00 -43.78 41.60
C LEU A 142 45.15 -42.37 40.99
N LYS A 143 46.37 -41.86 40.88
CA LYS A 143 46.64 -40.56 40.22
C LYS A 143 46.16 -40.54 38.77
N VAL A 144 46.43 -41.58 37.99
CA VAL A 144 45.96 -41.66 36.59
C VAL A 144 44.44 -41.68 36.54
N LEU A 145 43.77 -42.46 37.38
CA LEU A 145 42.32 -42.54 37.43
C LEU A 145 41.68 -41.22 37.87
N ILE A 146 42.25 -40.51 38.84
CA ILE A 146 41.81 -39.18 39.27
C ILE A 146 41.89 -38.19 38.10
N THR A 147 43.02 -38.15 37.38
CA THR A 147 43.13 -37.27 36.20
C THR A 147 42.17 -37.65 35.07
N LYS A 148 41.82 -38.94 34.95
CA LYS A 148 40.83 -39.41 33.98
C LYS A 148 39.42 -39.00 34.39
N ARG A 149 39.05 -39.14 35.67
CA ARG A 149 37.80 -38.64 36.24
C ARG A 149 37.64 -37.14 35.96
N ASP A 150 38.66 -36.33 36.26
CA ASP A 150 38.60 -34.87 36.09
C ASP A 150 38.42 -34.44 34.63
N LYS A 151 38.93 -35.23 33.68
CA LYS A 151 38.71 -35.01 32.25
C LYS A 151 37.32 -35.42 31.79
N LEU A 152 36.73 -36.45 32.40
CA LEU A 152 35.40 -36.98 32.03
C LEU A 152 34.26 -36.21 32.71
N MET A 153 34.50 -35.63 33.89
CA MET A 153 33.54 -34.88 34.70
C MET A 153 32.80 -33.75 33.93
N PRO A 154 33.49 -32.81 33.23
CA PRO A 154 32.81 -31.71 32.54
C PRO A 154 31.95 -32.19 31.37
N SER A 155 32.33 -33.29 30.72
CA SER A 155 31.52 -33.87 29.65
C SER A 155 30.24 -34.51 30.18
N VAL A 156 30.24 -35.04 31.41
CA VAL A 156 29.04 -35.63 32.03
C VAL A 156 28.11 -34.57 32.62
N GLU A 157 28.63 -33.43 33.11
CA GLU A 157 27.83 -32.28 33.54
C GLU A 157 26.99 -31.71 32.38
N GLU A 158 27.58 -31.63 31.18
CA GLU A 158 26.88 -31.22 29.96
C GLU A 158 25.70 -32.14 29.62
N PHE A 159 25.81 -33.44 29.92
CA PHE A 159 24.75 -34.40 29.65
C PHE A 159 23.75 -34.60 30.80
N SER A 160 23.94 -33.96 31.97
CA SER A 160 22.99 -33.98 33.08
C SER A 160 22.38 -35.37 33.34
N ILE A 161 23.20 -36.38 33.62
CA ILE A 161 22.71 -37.76 33.83
C ILE A 161 22.79 -38.22 35.27
N ILE A 162 21.64 -38.71 35.67
CA ILE A 162 21.25 -39.55 36.81
C ILE A 162 22.35 -40.53 37.21
N ASN A 163 22.58 -40.60 38.52
CA ASN A 163 23.58 -41.44 39.17
C ASN A 163 23.36 -42.93 38.80
N ILE A 164 24.15 -43.47 37.87
CA ILE A 164 24.11 -44.88 37.49
C ILE A 164 24.89 -45.68 38.54
N ASP A 165 24.21 -46.50 39.33
CA ASP A 165 24.87 -47.45 40.20
C ASP A 165 25.19 -48.74 39.44
N ILE A 166 26.50 -49.02 39.25
CA ILE A 166 26.97 -50.27 38.64
C ILE A 166 26.76 -51.47 39.60
N GLY A 167 26.45 -51.24 40.88
CA GLY A 167 26.13 -52.28 41.86
C GLY A 167 24.75 -52.88 41.68
N ASP A 168 23.75 -52.01 41.53
CA ASP A 168 22.39 -52.38 41.16
C ASP A 168 22.05 -51.93 39.73
N MET A 169 22.57 -52.67 38.75
CA MET A 169 22.33 -52.42 37.32
C MET A 169 20.84 -52.51 36.98
N ASP A 170 20.11 -53.45 37.60
CA ASP A 170 18.69 -53.65 37.33
C ASP A 170 17.82 -52.53 37.94
N GLY A 171 18.15 -52.03 39.12
CA GLY A 171 17.53 -50.84 39.72
C GLY A 171 17.81 -49.58 38.89
N SER A 172 19.06 -49.38 38.48
CA SER A 172 19.45 -48.25 37.60
C SER A 172 18.71 -48.28 36.26
N ILE A 173 18.54 -49.46 35.64
CA ILE A 173 17.76 -49.61 34.40
C ILE A 173 16.29 -49.24 34.61
N ARG A 174 15.67 -49.62 35.74
CA ARG A 174 14.27 -49.26 36.03
C ARG A 174 14.10 -47.75 36.20
N LEU A 175 15.02 -47.10 36.93
CA LEU A 175 15.00 -45.65 37.12
C LEU A 175 15.18 -44.90 35.80
N LEU A 176 16.15 -45.29 34.97
CA LEU A 176 16.35 -44.69 33.65
C LEU A 176 15.16 -44.91 32.72
N LYS A 177 14.49 -46.07 32.79
CA LYS A 177 13.25 -46.30 32.04
C LYS A 177 12.13 -45.37 32.47
N SER A 178 11.89 -45.21 33.78
CA SER A 178 10.87 -44.27 34.26
C SER A 178 11.18 -42.82 33.85
N GLU A 179 12.45 -42.43 33.84
CA GLU A 179 12.85 -41.11 33.38
C GLU A 179 12.65 -40.94 31.86
N ALA A 180 12.98 -41.96 31.06
CA ALA A 180 12.75 -41.94 29.62
C ALA A 180 11.25 -41.86 29.29
N ASP A 181 10.41 -42.56 30.04
CA ASP A 181 8.95 -42.53 29.89
C ASP A 181 8.39 -41.14 30.28
N ASN A 182 8.92 -40.52 31.34
CA ASN A 182 8.59 -39.13 31.68
C ASN A 182 8.99 -38.15 30.56
N ALA A 183 10.21 -38.23 30.05
CA ALA A 183 10.67 -37.38 28.95
C ALA A 183 9.86 -37.62 27.65
N HIS A 184 9.43 -38.86 27.41
CA HIS A 184 8.53 -39.18 26.30
C HIS A 184 7.14 -38.56 26.51
N GLN A 185 6.60 -38.62 27.71
CA GLN A 185 5.30 -38.03 28.03
C GLN A 185 5.33 -36.50 27.85
N GLU A 186 6.38 -35.84 28.35
CA GLU A 186 6.61 -34.41 28.14
C GLU A 186 6.69 -34.07 26.64
N MET A 187 7.44 -34.85 25.86
CA MET A 187 7.54 -34.69 24.41
C MET A 187 6.17 -34.78 23.72
N ILE A 188 5.34 -35.78 24.08
CA ILE A 188 3.98 -35.91 23.55
C ILE A 188 3.16 -34.66 23.90
N ASP A 189 3.25 -34.20 25.14
CA ASP A 189 2.43 -33.09 25.61
C ASP A 189 2.85 -31.75 24.97
N PHE A 190 4.15 -31.56 24.66
CA PHE A 190 4.59 -30.45 23.81
C PHE A 190 4.06 -30.56 22.37
N HIS A 191 4.07 -31.75 21.77
CA HIS A 191 3.46 -31.93 20.43
C HIS A 191 1.96 -31.61 20.43
N LYS A 192 1.21 -32.09 21.42
CA LYS A 192 -0.21 -31.75 21.58
C LYS A 192 -0.43 -30.24 21.71
N LYS A 193 0.40 -29.54 22.50
CA LYS A 193 0.35 -28.08 22.61
C LYS A 193 0.62 -27.39 21.28
N ALA A 194 1.59 -27.86 20.51
CA ALA A 194 1.89 -27.33 19.18
C ALA A 194 0.74 -27.56 18.18
N ASP A 195 0.04 -28.70 18.28
CA ASP A 195 -1.13 -29.01 17.45
C ASP A 195 -2.34 -28.15 17.82
N LEU A 196 -2.55 -27.87 19.11
CA LEU A 196 -3.58 -26.93 19.55
C LEU A 196 -3.34 -25.51 18.99
N ILE A 197 -2.10 -25.03 19.01
CA ILE A 197 -1.74 -23.74 18.39
C ILE A 197 -2.01 -23.79 16.87
N TRP A 198 -1.80 -24.93 16.21
CA TRP A 198 -2.11 -25.06 14.78
C TRP A 198 -3.60 -24.92 14.51
N GLU A 199 -4.45 -25.58 15.31
CA GLU A 199 -5.90 -25.48 15.18
C GLU A 199 -6.42 -24.06 15.47
N GLU A 200 -5.73 -23.29 16.32
CA GLU A 200 -6.00 -21.84 16.49
C GLU A 200 -5.58 -21.01 15.28
N VAL A 201 -4.43 -21.30 14.66
CA VAL A 201 -3.90 -20.54 13.51
C VAL A 201 -4.66 -20.81 12.22
N LYS A 202 -5.19 -22.02 12.05
CA LYS A 202 -5.95 -22.43 10.85
C LYS A 202 -7.11 -21.49 10.47
N PRO A 203 -8.05 -21.12 11.37
CA PRO A 203 -9.09 -20.15 11.04
C PRO A 203 -8.52 -18.76 10.71
N MET A 204 -7.46 -18.32 11.40
CA MET A 204 -6.80 -17.03 11.10
C MET A 204 -6.21 -17.00 9.69
N LEU A 205 -5.64 -18.12 9.22
CA LEU A 205 -5.15 -18.25 7.84
C LEU A 205 -6.30 -18.15 6.83
N SER A 206 -7.45 -18.76 7.14
CA SER A 206 -8.65 -18.65 6.32
C SER A 206 -9.17 -17.21 6.27
N GLU A 207 -9.15 -16.49 7.39
CA GLU A 207 -9.54 -15.08 7.47
C GLU A 207 -8.59 -14.19 6.67
N ARG A 208 -7.27 -14.41 6.77
CA ARG A 208 -6.27 -13.74 5.94
C ARG A 208 -6.57 -13.93 4.44
N ASP A 209 -6.87 -15.16 4.02
CA ASP A 209 -7.13 -15.45 2.62
C ASP A 209 -8.44 -14.82 2.14
N PHE A 210 -9.46 -14.76 3.00
CA PHE A 210 -10.68 -14.01 2.75
C PHE A 210 -10.42 -12.51 2.58
N LEU A 211 -9.69 -11.89 3.51
CA LEU A 211 -9.37 -10.45 3.42
C LEU A 211 -8.52 -10.13 2.19
N ARG A 212 -7.61 -11.02 1.80
CA ARG A 212 -6.86 -10.87 0.55
C ARG A 212 -7.79 -10.87 -0.67
N ALA A 213 -8.70 -11.84 -0.75
CA ALA A 213 -9.66 -11.91 -1.86
C ALA A 213 -10.55 -10.67 -1.92
N GLU A 214 -11.01 -10.16 -0.77
CA GLU A 214 -11.82 -8.94 -0.72
C GLU A 214 -11.01 -7.69 -1.08
N ALA A 215 -9.74 -7.61 -0.66
CA ALA A 215 -8.84 -6.53 -1.06
C ALA A 215 -8.58 -6.53 -2.58
N ASP A 216 -8.41 -7.71 -3.18
CA ASP A 216 -8.26 -7.86 -4.64
C ASP A 216 -9.54 -7.44 -5.37
N ARG A 217 -10.72 -7.79 -4.83
CA ARG A 217 -12.02 -7.35 -5.35
C ARG A 217 -12.16 -5.83 -5.34
N LEU A 218 -11.79 -5.17 -4.23
CA LEU A 218 -11.82 -3.71 -4.11
C LEU A 218 -10.77 -3.04 -5.01
N HIS A 219 -9.62 -3.66 -5.18
CA HIS A 219 -8.61 -3.16 -6.12
C HIS A 219 -9.12 -3.22 -7.57
N ALA A 220 -9.75 -4.33 -7.97
CA ALA A 220 -10.37 -4.44 -9.28
C ALA A 220 -11.46 -3.36 -9.48
N ALA A 221 -12.33 -3.16 -8.48
CA ALA A 221 -13.34 -2.09 -8.51
C ALA A 221 -12.73 -0.69 -8.61
N TYR A 222 -11.62 -0.43 -7.91
CA TYR A 222 -10.89 0.83 -8.03
C TYR A 222 -10.36 1.05 -9.46
N VAL A 223 -9.77 0.01 -10.06
CA VAL A 223 -9.21 0.08 -11.43
C VAL A 223 -10.32 0.37 -12.44
N THR A 224 -11.44 -0.36 -12.38
CA THR A 224 -12.56 -0.14 -13.31
C THR A 224 -13.18 1.24 -13.16
N CYS A 225 -13.40 1.73 -11.93
CA CYS A 225 -13.88 3.10 -11.71
C CYS A 225 -12.91 4.15 -12.27
N ARG A 226 -11.59 3.90 -12.17
CA ARG A 226 -10.57 4.81 -12.71
C ARG A 226 -10.54 4.81 -14.23
N GLU A 227 -10.69 3.65 -14.85
CA GLU A 227 -10.82 3.50 -16.31
C GLU A 227 -12.06 4.23 -16.81
N SER A 228 -13.24 3.98 -16.22
CA SER A 228 -14.47 4.70 -16.58
C SER A 228 -14.37 6.22 -16.36
N ALA A 229 -13.67 6.68 -15.32
CA ALA A 229 -13.43 8.10 -15.11
C ALA A 229 -12.52 8.70 -16.21
N ASN A 230 -11.52 7.95 -16.67
CA ASN A 230 -10.63 8.37 -17.76
C ASN A 230 -11.40 8.43 -19.09
N GLU A 231 -12.22 7.43 -19.41
CA GLU A 231 -13.06 7.45 -20.61
C GLU A 231 -14.00 8.66 -20.64
N VAL A 232 -14.66 8.97 -19.53
CA VAL A 232 -15.51 10.18 -19.45
C VAL A 232 -14.65 11.44 -19.61
N HIS A 233 -13.43 11.45 -19.07
CA HIS A 233 -12.53 12.58 -19.23
C HIS A 233 -12.09 12.80 -20.68
N GLU A 234 -11.74 11.74 -21.41
CA GLU A 234 -11.37 11.79 -22.83
C GLU A 234 -12.53 12.34 -23.68
N ASN A 235 -13.72 11.74 -23.54
CA ASN A 235 -14.92 12.23 -24.23
C ASN A 235 -15.25 13.69 -23.85
N MET A 236 -14.97 14.09 -22.60
CA MET A 236 -15.16 15.46 -22.13
C MET A 236 -14.15 16.42 -22.79
N GLN A 237 -12.89 16.00 -22.98
CA GLN A 237 -11.88 16.80 -23.68
C GLN A 237 -12.27 17.04 -25.14
N GLU A 238 -12.74 16.02 -25.84
CA GLU A 238 -13.24 16.15 -27.22
C GLU A 238 -14.39 17.17 -27.31
N LEU A 239 -15.36 17.09 -26.39
CA LEU A 239 -16.49 18.01 -26.35
C LEU A 239 -16.05 19.45 -26.01
N ILE A 240 -15.02 19.63 -25.18
CA ILE A 240 -14.42 20.94 -24.90
C ILE A 240 -13.79 21.53 -26.16
N SER A 241 -13.06 20.72 -26.93
CA SER A 241 -12.46 21.16 -28.21
C SER A 241 -13.55 21.62 -29.20
N GLN A 242 -14.61 20.83 -29.40
CA GLN A 242 -15.75 21.20 -30.25
C GLN A 242 -16.46 22.47 -29.76
N ALA A 243 -16.64 22.62 -28.43
CA ALA A 243 -17.25 23.82 -27.87
C ALA A 243 -16.36 25.07 -28.06
N ASN A 244 -15.03 24.91 -28.05
CA ASN A 244 -14.10 26.01 -28.32
C ASN A 244 -14.11 26.41 -29.80
N GLU A 245 -14.16 25.44 -30.72
CA GLU A 245 -14.33 25.69 -32.16
C GLU A 245 -15.60 26.50 -32.43
N LEU A 246 -16.75 26.09 -31.87
CA LEU A 246 -18.01 26.85 -31.99
C LEU A 246 -17.92 28.25 -31.39
N ARG A 247 -17.21 28.42 -30.26
CA ARG A 247 -16.99 29.75 -29.66
C ARG A 247 -16.15 30.64 -30.57
N ASP A 248 -15.16 30.08 -31.25
CA ASP A 248 -14.29 30.84 -32.15
C ASP A 248 -15.02 31.19 -33.46
N GLU A 249 -15.86 30.29 -34.00
CA GLU A 249 -16.79 30.60 -35.09
C GLU A 249 -17.75 31.75 -34.72
N MET A 250 -18.34 31.70 -33.53
CA MET A 250 -19.22 32.78 -33.04
C MET A 250 -18.49 34.11 -32.87
N LYS A 251 -17.23 34.10 -32.39
CA LYS A 251 -16.42 35.32 -32.31
C LYS A 251 -16.09 35.85 -33.70
N ALA A 252 -15.73 35.00 -34.65
CA ALA A 252 -15.44 35.40 -36.02
C ALA A 252 -16.66 36.06 -36.69
N ALA A 253 -17.84 35.44 -36.59
CA ALA A 253 -19.10 36.00 -37.09
C ALA A 253 -19.41 37.37 -36.45
N GLN A 254 -19.18 37.51 -35.14
CA GLN A 254 -19.37 38.77 -34.44
C GLN A 254 -18.36 39.84 -34.89
N GLU A 255 -17.10 39.48 -35.13
CA GLU A 255 -16.08 40.38 -35.66
C GLU A 255 -16.40 40.84 -37.07
N GLU A 256 -16.90 39.95 -37.94
CA GLU A 256 -17.36 40.30 -39.29
C GLU A 256 -18.53 41.29 -39.23
N ARG A 257 -19.53 41.07 -38.38
CA ARG A 257 -20.61 42.05 -38.16
C ARG A 257 -20.08 43.40 -37.70
N ILE A 258 -19.15 43.40 -36.75
CA ILE A 258 -18.53 44.65 -36.26
C ILE A 258 -17.77 45.35 -37.39
N LYS A 259 -17.06 44.62 -38.25
CA LYS A 259 -16.37 45.18 -39.43
C LYS A 259 -17.38 45.77 -40.42
N VAL A 260 -18.41 45.02 -40.81
CA VAL A 260 -19.47 45.50 -41.71
C VAL A 260 -20.14 46.76 -41.17
N ILE A 261 -20.45 46.81 -39.87
CA ILE A 261 -21.02 48.01 -39.24
C ILE A 261 -20.03 49.17 -39.26
N LYS A 262 -18.74 48.93 -38.97
CA LYS A 262 -17.70 49.96 -39.03
C LYS A 262 -17.52 50.49 -40.45
N ASP A 263 -17.44 49.62 -41.44
CA ASP A 263 -17.26 49.95 -42.85
C ASP A 263 -18.48 50.70 -43.38
N HIS A 264 -19.69 50.26 -43.02
CA HIS A 264 -20.92 50.98 -43.34
C HIS A 264 -20.97 52.36 -42.68
N ASN A 265 -20.64 52.46 -41.40
CA ASN A 265 -20.58 53.74 -40.70
C ASN A 265 -19.53 54.67 -41.30
N GLN A 266 -18.39 54.13 -41.74
CA GLN A 266 -17.34 54.90 -42.41
C GLN A 266 -17.82 55.38 -43.78
N SER A 267 -18.43 54.50 -44.59
CA SER A 267 -19.04 54.85 -45.87
C SER A 267 -20.13 55.93 -45.73
N VAL A 268 -21.00 55.81 -44.72
CA VAL A 268 -22.04 56.83 -44.43
C VAL A 268 -21.40 58.14 -44.01
N LYS A 269 -20.34 58.12 -43.19
CA LYS A 269 -19.59 59.33 -42.84
C LYS A 269 -18.93 59.98 -44.05
N ASP A 270 -18.31 59.20 -44.91
CA ASP A 270 -17.64 59.67 -46.12
C ASP A 270 -18.66 60.26 -47.11
N ALA A 271 -19.84 59.64 -47.25
CA ALA A 271 -20.94 60.15 -48.08
C ALA A 271 -21.59 61.42 -47.51
N LEU A 272 -21.65 61.57 -46.18
CA LEU A 272 -22.16 62.76 -45.50
C LEU A 272 -21.10 63.85 -45.30
N LYS A 273 -19.86 63.61 -45.73
CA LYS A 273 -18.75 64.53 -45.56
C LYS A 273 -18.98 65.76 -46.44
N LYS A 274 -18.99 66.93 -45.81
CA LYS A 274 -19.27 68.20 -46.52
C LYS A 274 -18.10 68.55 -47.44
N PRO A 275 -18.34 69.30 -48.54
CA PRO A 275 -17.26 69.81 -49.40
C PRO A 275 -16.20 70.65 -48.67
N SER A 276 -16.49 71.16 -47.47
CA SER A 276 -15.54 71.89 -46.62
C SER A 276 -14.53 70.98 -45.89
N GLU A 277 -14.76 69.67 -45.85
CA GLU A 277 -13.97 68.71 -45.06
C GLU A 277 -13.19 67.70 -45.94
N ASN A 278 -13.36 67.77 -47.26
CA ASN A 278 -12.70 66.91 -48.25
C ASN A 278 -12.08 67.76 -49.36
N GLU A 279 -10.74 67.91 -49.36
CA GLU A 279 -9.99 68.69 -50.34
C GLU A 279 -10.14 68.15 -51.77
N GLU A 280 -10.10 66.83 -51.95
CA GLU A 280 -10.33 66.19 -53.27
C GLU A 280 -11.77 66.39 -53.80
N MET A 281 -12.76 66.43 -52.90
CA MET A 281 -14.16 66.72 -53.26
C MET A 281 -14.33 68.21 -53.59
N ALA A 282 -13.63 69.09 -52.88
CA ALA A 282 -13.58 70.52 -53.17
C ALA A 282 -12.90 70.77 -54.52
N ASP A 283 -11.78 70.09 -54.82
CA ASP A 283 -11.03 70.23 -56.07
C ASP A 283 -11.80 69.69 -57.28
N SER A 284 -12.51 68.58 -57.12
CA SER A 284 -13.40 68.05 -58.16
C SER A 284 -14.62 68.95 -58.40
N LEU A 285 -15.23 69.51 -57.36
CA LEU A 285 -16.29 70.52 -57.49
C LEU A 285 -15.76 71.82 -58.11
N ALA A 286 -14.58 72.29 -57.71
CA ALA A 286 -13.92 73.45 -58.28
C ALA A 286 -13.60 73.22 -59.77
N SER A 287 -13.08 72.05 -60.12
CA SER A 287 -12.82 71.65 -61.51
C SER A 287 -14.11 71.55 -62.33
N HIS A 288 -15.21 71.05 -61.74
CA HIS A 288 -16.52 71.02 -62.38
C HIS A 288 -17.12 72.43 -62.55
N LEU A 289 -16.86 73.35 -61.61
CA LEU A 289 -17.25 74.75 -61.71
C LEU A 289 -16.43 75.50 -62.77
N LEU A 290 -15.13 75.23 -62.84
CA LEU A 290 -14.22 75.79 -63.84
C LEU A 290 -14.55 75.28 -65.26
N SER A 291 -14.93 74.01 -65.40
CA SER A 291 -15.30 73.43 -66.70
C SER A 291 -16.71 73.79 -67.18
N SER A 292 -17.66 74.05 -66.27
CA SER A 292 -19.04 74.44 -66.62
C SER A 292 -19.22 75.93 -66.95
N GLY A 293 -18.16 76.74 -66.85
CA GLY A 293 -18.05 78.00 -67.60
C GLY A 293 -19.14 79.05 -67.40
N SER A 294 -19.90 79.00 -66.30
CA SER A 294 -20.90 80.02 -65.95
C SER A 294 -21.01 80.14 -64.44
N LEU A 295 -20.39 81.19 -63.90
CA LEU A 295 -20.39 81.52 -62.48
C LEU A 295 -21.23 82.78 -62.28
N THR A 296 -22.54 82.61 -62.06
CA THR A 296 -23.43 83.72 -61.69
C THR A 296 -23.32 83.96 -60.18
N LEU A 297 -22.31 84.75 -59.79
CA LEU A 297 -22.21 85.34 -58.46
C LEU A 297 -23.17 86.54 -58.39
N GLY A 298 -24.46 86.26 -58.15
CA GLY A 298 -25.49 87.27 -57.85
C GLY A 298 -25.80 87.27 -56.35
N GLY A 299 -25.26 88.24 -55.62
CA GLY A 299 -25.60 88.48 -54.22
C GLY A 299 -26.75 89.48 -54.08
N ALA A 300 -27.71 89.18 -53.18
CA ALA A 300 -28.28 90.07 -52.16
C ALA A 300 -29.73 89.65 -51.81
N LEU A 301 -29.89 89.25 -50.54
CA LEU A 301 -30.99 89.58 -49.61
C LEU A 301 -32.43 89.56 -50.17
N ASP A 302 -33.19 88.54 -49.81
CA ASP A 302 -34.43 88.80 -49.08
C ASP A 302 -34.75 87.66 -48.10
N GLY A 303 -35.26 88.03 -46.93
CA GLY A 303 -35.50 87.11 -45.83
C GLY A 303 -36.74 86.27 -46.06
N ASP A 304 -36.62 84.96 -45.81
CA ASP A 304 -37.78 84.16 -45.43
C ASP A 304 -37.46 83.37 -44.16
N SER A 305 -37.82 83.98 -43.04
CA SER A 305 -37.82 83.34 -41.73
C SER A 305 -39.00 82.38 -41.64
N SER A 306 -38.87 81.20 -42.27
CA SER A 306 -39.74 80.08 -41.96
C SER A 306 -39.13 79.27 -40.81
N SER A 307 -39.47 79.68 -39.60
CA SER A 307 -39.20 78.93 -38.38
C SER A 307 -39.92 77.58 -38.42
N VAL A 308 -39.27 76.54 -38.94
CA VAL A 308 -39.71 75.17 -38.74
C VAL A 308 -39.44 74.81 -37.29
N LYS A 309 -40.51 74.78 -36.49
CA LYS A 309 -40.49 74.33 -35.10
C LYS A 309 -40.03 72.87 -35.04
N ILE A 310 -38.74 72.66 -34.76
CA ILE A 310 -38.21 71.39 -34.30
C ILE A 310 -38.81 71.15 -32.91
N LYS A 311 -39.79 70.25 -32.83
CA LYS A 311 -40.21 69.66 -31.54
C LYS A 311 -39.02 68.87 -31.00
N SER A 312 -38.28 69.47 -30.07
CA SER A 312 -37.38 68.74 -29.20
C SER A 312 -38.20 67.83 -28.29
N THR A 313 -38.40 66.57 -28.68
CA THR A 313 -38.77 65.53 -27.73
C THR A 313 -37.53 65.26 -26.87
N ARG A 314 -37.47 65.99 -25.76
CA ARG A 314 -36.54 65.77 -24.66
C ARG A 314 -36.87 64.40 -24.05
N GLY A 315 -36.29 63.34 -24.62
CA GLY A 315 -36.31 62.01 -24.04
C GLY A 315 -35.73 62.08 -22.63
N LYS A 316 -36.60 61.89 -21.64
CA LYS A 316 -36.26 61.77 -20.22
C LYS A 316 -35.19 60.69 -20.09
N LYS A 317 -33.98 61.08 -19.68
CA LYS A 317 -32.98 60.14 -19.18
C LYS A 317 -33.60 59.42 -17.97
N GLN A 318 -34.00 58.17 -18.12
CA GLN A 318 -34.19 57.30 -16.96
C GLN A 318 -32.80 57.01 -16.40
N SER A 319 -32.50 57.66 -15.28
CA SER A 319 -31.40 57.30 -14.40
C SER A 319 -31.54 55.83 -14.00
N ARG A 320 -30.47 55.06 -14.21
CA ARG A 320 -30.27 53.72 -13.67
C ARG A 320 -30.64 53.69 -12.19
N LYS A 321 -31.60 52.86 -11.79
CA LYS A 321 -31.71 52.37 -10.42
C LYS A 321 -31.05 51.00 -10.39
N LEU A 322 -29.79 50.98 -9.96
CA LEU A 322 -29.10 49.79 -9.48
C LEU A 322 -29.86 49.27 -8.26
N GLY A 323 -30.76 48.32 -8.47
CA GLY A 323 -31.35 47.53 -7.41
C GLY A 323 -30.39 46.40 -7.06
N THR A 324 -29.57 46.59 -6.04
CA THR A 324 -28.86 45.50 -5.38
C THR A 324 -29.85 44.69 -4.55
N ALA A 325 -30.43 43.65 -5.11
CA ALA A 325 -31.13 42.63 -4.33
C ALA A 325 -30.12 41.56 -3.90
N ARG A 326 -29.39 41.82 -2.81
CA ARG A 326 -28.78 40.77 -2.00
C ARG A 326 -29.90 40.07 -1.22
N GLY A 327 -30.46 39.02 -1.80
CA GLY A 327 -31.26 38.05 -1.07
C GLY A 327 -30.33 37.13 -0.27
N LYS A 328 -30.18 37.40 1.01
CA LYS A 328 -29.84 36.42 2.04
C LYS A 328 -31.16 36.00 2.69
N LYS A 329 -31.53 34.73 2.53
CA LYS A 329 -32.01 33.83 3.58
C LYS A 329 -32.06 32.42 3.03
#